data_AF-A0AA95HD89-F1
#
_entry.id   AF-A0AA95HD89-F1
#
_cell.length_a   1.000
_cell.length_b   1.000
_cell.length_c   1.000
_cell.angle_alpha   90.00
_cell.angle_beta   90.00
_cell.angle_gamma   90.00
#
_symmetry.space_group_name_H-M   'P 1'
#
loop_
_entity.id
_entity.type
_entity.pdbx_description
1 polymer ?
#
loop_
_entity_poly.entity_id
_entity_poly.type
_entity_poly.pdbx_seq_one_letter_code
_entity_poly.pdbx_strand_id
1 'polypeptide(L)' 'MNIPSRAGLTVAKDYESKVVLGETGCEKLLSKGDCLLKLIGTQPQRMHGALIEEADIQRLNAN' A
#
# COMPACT_ATOMS: atom_id res chain seq x y z
N MET A 1 -3.13 -7.74 17.88
CA MET A 1 -2.31 -7.17 16.80
C MET A 1 -2.35 -5.65 16.94
N ASN A 2 -1.26 -5.01 17.37
CA ASN A 2 -1.23 -3.58 17.69
C ASN A 2 -0.57 -2.75 16.58
N ILE A 3 -1.02 -2.95 15.33
CA ILE A 3 -0.52 -2.21 14.15
C ILE A 3 -1.70 -1.40 13.60
N PRO A 4 -1.88 -0.16 14.10
CA PRO A 4 -3.05 0.65 13.77
C PRO A 4 -2.90 1.41 12.45
N SER A 5 -1.67 1.68 12.01
CA SER A 5 -1.38 2.21 10.68
C SER A 5 -1.06 1.07 9.71
N ARG A 6 -1.76 1.01 8.58
CA ARG A 6 -1.68 -0.07 7.60
C ARG A 6 -1.63 0.49 6.18
N ALA A 7 -0.89 -0.17 5.31
CA ALA A 7 -0.88 0.10 3.88
C ALA A 7 -1.24 -1.21 3.15
N GLY A 8 -2.19 -1.14 2.23
CA GLY A 8 -2.59 -2.28 1.40
C GLY A 8 -2.45 -1.95 -0.07
N LEU A 9 -1.68 -2.76 -0.80
CA LEU A 9 -1.63 -2.76 -2.26
C LEU A 9 -2.73 -3.66 -2.83
N THR A 10 -2.81 -3.75 -4.16
CA THR A 10 -3.79 -4.61 -4.85
C THR A 10 -3.69 -6.06 -4.39
N VAL A 11 -4.84 -6.64 -4.04
CA VAL A 11 -5.01 -8.05 -3.68
C VAL A 11 -6.07 -8.69 -4.58
N ALA A 12 -6.19 -10.02 -4.57
CA ALA A 12 -7.11 -10.71 -5.45
C ALA A 12 -8.54 -10.78 -4.87
N LYS A 13 -8.67 -10.88 -3.54
CA LYS A 13 -9.97 -11.12 -2.88
C LYS A 13 -10.20 -10.23 -1.65
N ASP A 14 -11.48 -10.04 -1.33
CA ASP A 14 -11.93 -9.18 -0.24
C ASP A 14 -11.43 -9.62 1.15
N TYR A 15 -11.32 -10.92 1.40
CA TYR A 15 -10.78 -11.43 2.66
C TYR A 15 -9.29 -11.09 2.81
N GLU A 16 -8.54 -10.98 1.71
CA GLU A 16 -7.13 -10.58 1.72
C GLU A 16 -7.01 -9.10 2.11
N SER A 17 -7.92 -8.26 1.62
CA SER A 17 -8.03 -6.85 2.04
C SER A 17 -8.24 -6.74 3.55
N LYS A 18 -9.14 -7.56 4.12
CA LYS A 18 -9.40 -7.56 5.57
C LYS A 18 -8.17 -7.99 6.38
N VAL A 19 -7.37 -8.93 5.87
CA VAL A 19 -6.12 -9.36 6.52
C VAL A 19 -5.10 -8.21 6.55
N VAL A 20 -4.90 -7.53 5.42
CA VAL A 20 -3.85 -6.49 5.27
C VAL A 20 -4.28 -5.14 5.86
N LEU A 21 -5.47 -4.65 5.52
CA LEU A 21 -5.96 -3.31 5.85
C LEU A 21 -6.91 -3.30 7.05
N GLY A 22 -7.57 -4.43 7.33
CA GLY A 22 -8.62 -4.54 8.36
C GLY A 22 -10.03 -4.25 7.83
N GLU A 23 -10.16 -3.88 6.56
CA GLU A 23 -11.42 -3.64 5.85
C GLU A 23 -11.26 -3.97 4.36
N THR A 24 -12.35 -3.95 3.59
CA THR A 24 -12.31 -4.23 2.14
C THR A 24 -11.89 -2.99 1.34
N GLY A 25 -11.50 -3.19 0.07
CA GLY A 25 -11.17 -2.11 -0.86
C GLY A 25 -9.86 -2.33 -1.62
N CYS A 26 -8.90 -3.07 -1.07
CA CYS A 26 -7.64 -3.37 -1.76
C CYS A 26 -7.85 -4.21 -3.03
N GLU A 27 -8.91 -5.02 -3.09
CA GLU A 27 -9.28 -5.83 -4.26
C GLU A 27 -9.76 -5.00 -5.47
N LYS A 28 -9.97 -3.69 -5.29
CA LYS A 28 -10.46 -2.75 -6.32
C LYS A 28 -9.34 -1.84 -6.88
N LEU A 29 -8.12 -2.02 -6.41
CA LEU A 29 -6.97 -1.21 -6.82
C LEU A 29 -6.45 -1.60 -8.21
N LEU A 30 -5.83 -0.65 -8.91
CA LEU A 30 -5.41 -0.76 -10.31
C LEU A 30 -4.01 -1.39 -10.49
N SER A 31 -3.42 -1.95 -9.42
CA SER A 31 -2.02 -2.44 -9.37
C SER A 31 -0.99 -1.32 -9.61
N LYS A 32 0.28 -1.70 -9.86
CA LYS A 32 1.39 -0.77 -10.23
C LYS A 32 1.59 0.41 -9.25
N GLY A 33 1.47 0.13 -7.95
CA GLY A 33 1.70 1.14 -6.90
C GLY A 33 0.43 1.85 -6.40
N ASP A 34 -0.75 1.56 -6.96
CA ASP A 34 -2.03 2.01 -6.37
C ASP A 34 -2.28 1.29 -5.03
N CYS A 35 -2.57 2.07 -3.98
CA CYS A 35 -2.67 1.58 -2.61
C CYS A 35 -3.72 2.32 -1.78
N LEU A 36 -4.14 1.68 -0.69
CA LEU A 36 -4.90 2.30 0.40
C LEU A 36 -3.99 2.47 1.61
N LEU A 37 -3.88 3.71 2.09
CA LEU A 37 -3.17 4.06 3.32
C LEU A 37 -4.17 4.37 4.43
N LYS A 38 -4.13 3.60 5.51
CA LYS A 38 -4.91 3.83 6.73
C LYS A 38 -3.96 4.24 7.84
N LEU A 39 -3.96 5.51 8.22
CA LEU A 39 -3.21 6.01 9.37
C LEU A 39 -4.07 5.92 10.63
N ILE A 40 -3.44 5.93 11.80
CA ILE A 40 -4.12 6.01 13.10
C ILE A 40 -5.21 7.08 13.08
N GLY A 41 -6.43 6.68 13.43
CA GLY A 41 -7.56 7.62 13.57
C GLY A 41 -8.13 8.16 12.26
N THR A 42 -7.67 7.65 11.11
CA THR A 42 -8.14 8.10 9.78
C THR A 42 -8.85 6.99 9.03
N GLN A 43 -9.70 7.36 8.08
CA GLN A 43 -10.21 6.42 7.08
C GLN A 43 -9.13 6.14 6.03
N PRO A 44 -9.13 4.95 5.39
CA PRO A 44 -8.20 4.66 4.31
C PRO A 44 -8.30 5.69 3.19
N GLN A 45 -7.17 6.22 2.78
CA GLN A 45 -7.06 7.12 1.64
C GLN A 45 -6.36 6.41 0.48
N ARG A 46 -6.87 6.61 -0.74
CA ARG A 46 -6.26 6.07 -1.95
C ARG A 46 -5.06 6.92 -2.34
N MET A 47 -3.94 6.26 -2.60
CA MET A 47 -2.67 6.88 -2.97
C MET A 47 -2.00 6.10 -4.09
N HIS A 48 -1.12 6.77 -4.83
CA HIS A 48 -0.28 6.15 -5.85
C HIS A 48 1.17 6.27 -5.41
N GLY A 49 1.83 5.13 -5.19
CA GLY A 49 3.24 5.08 -4.88
C GLY A 49 4.09 5.52 -6.07
N ALA A 50 5.24 6.14 -5.78
CA ALA A 50 6.24 6.43 -6.80
C ALA A 50 6.91 5.12 -7.25
N LEU A 51 7.14 4.98 -8.56
CA LEU A 51 8.00 3.93 -9.10
C LEU A 51 9.45 4.35 -8.89
N ILE A 52 10.23 3.50 -8.24
CA ILE A 52 11.68 3.65 -8.08
C ILE A 52 12.30 2.41 -8.70
N GLU A 53 13.20 2.61 -9.66
CA GLU A 53 13.91 1.53 -10.32
C GLU A 53 15.25 1.25 -9.62
N GLU A 54 15.83 0.08 -9.90
CA GLU A 54 17.13 -0.32 -9.32
C GLU A 54 18.23 0.71 -9.65
N ALA A 55 18.19 1.32 -10.83
CA ALA A 55 19.13 2.38 -11.24
C ALA A 55 19.02 3.64 -10.36
N ASP A 56 17.81 4.01 -9.92
CA ASP A 56 17.60 5.15 -9.02
C ASP A 56 18.24 4.87 -7.65
N ILE A 57 18.09 3.63 -7.15
CA ILE A 57 18.69 3.17 -5.89
C ILE A 57 20.22 3.18 -5.98
N GLN A 58 20.79 2.66 -7.07
CA GLN A 58 22.24 2.65 -7.30
C GLN A 58 22.81 4.06 -7.34
N ARG A 59 22.13 5.00 -7.99
CA ARG A 59 22.53 6.41 -8.05
C ARG A 59 22.52 7.07 -6.67
N LEU A 60 21.54 6.76 -5.82
CA LEU A 60 21.46 7.30 -4.46
C LEU A 60 22.55 6.74 -3.53
N ASN A 61 22.99 5.50 -3.76
CA ASN A 61 24.00 4.83 -2.94
C ASN A 61 25.44 5.02 -3.45
N ALA A 62 25.63 5.58 -4.64
CA ALA A 62 26.94 5.94 -5.17
C ALA A 62 27.47 7.18 -4.42
N ASN A 63 28.39 6.94 -3.49
CA ASN A 63 29.14 7.97 -2.78
C ASN A 63 30.00 8.83 -3.71
#